data_AF-A0A2V9C0A4-F1
#
_entry.id   AF-A0A2V9C0A4-F1
#
_cell.length_a   1.000
_cell.length_b   1.000
_cell.length_c   1.000
_cell.angle_alpha   90.00
_cell.angle_beta   90.00
_cell.angle_gamma   90.00
#
_symmetry.space_group_name_H-M   'P 1'
#
loop_
_entity.id
_entity.type
_entity.pdbx_description
1 polymer ?
#
loop_
_entity_poly.entity_id
_entity_poly.type
_entity_poly.pdbx_seq_one_letter_code
_entity_poly.pdbx_strand_id
1 'polypeptide(L)'
;MAIAPDVDLSRIIKNNFGVHISTSGFLWLADEYASLWGAKWGRVYVRWSIVERNQGEYDFSRIDAVVDAYRRQGMRVLCVLGETSPVWAGAPSPEFY
;
A
#
# COMPACT_ATOMS: atom_id res chain seq x y z
N MET A 1 0.91 -22.11 -31.64
CA MET A 1 1.35 -20.82 -31.08
C MET A 1 0.10 -20.00 -30.84
N ALA A 2 -0.36 -19.90 -29.58
CA ALA A 2 -1.58 -19.16 -29.27
C ALA A 2 -1.24 -17.66 -29.18
N ILE A 3 -1.67 -16.91 -30.18
CA ILE A 3 -1.72 -15.45 -30.13
C ILE A 3 -2.89 -15.09 -29.23
N ALA A 4 -2.63 -14.90 -27.94
CA ALA A 4 -3.58 -14.21 -27.08
C ALA A 4 -3.69 -12.76 -27.60
N PRO A 5 -4.91 -12.20 -27.72
CA PRO A 5 -5.05 -10.80 -28.07
C PRO A 5 -4.31 -9.95 -27.02
N ASP A 6 -3.57 -8.95 -27.48
CA ASP A 6 -2.95 -7.97 -26.60
C ASP A 6 -4.08 -7.17 -25.92
N VAL A 7 -4.27 -7.40 -24.62
CA VAL A 7 -5.32 -6.73 -23.83
C VAL A 7 -4.66 -5.58 -23.07
N ASP A 8 -4.95 -4.36 -23.51
CA ASP A 8 -4.58 -3.14 -22.79
C ASP A 8 -5.46 -2.97 -21.54
N LEU A 9 -4.99 -3.53 -20.42
CA LEU A 9 -5.67 -3.45 -19.12
C LEU A 9 -5.68 -2.02 -18.54
N SER A 10 -4.82 -1.12 -19.02
CA SER A 10 -4.75 0.26 -18.51
C SER A 10 -6.04 1.03 -18.78
N ARG A 11 -6.72 0.71 -19.89
CA ARG A 11 -7.99 1.32 -20.35
C ARG A 11 -9.21 0.95 -19.53
N ILE A 12 -9.15 -0.07 -18.66
CA ILE A 12 -10.29 -0.44 -17.80
C ILE A 12 -10.45 0.63 -16.72
N ILE A 13 -11.41 1.54 -16.87
CA ILE A 13 -11.54 2.73 -16.02
C ILE A 13 -12.11 2.41 -14.63
N LYS A 14 -12.91 1.33 -14.51
CA LYS A 14 -13.54 0.92 -13.26
C LYS A 14 -13.41 -0.58 -13.04
N ASN A 15 -12.74 -0.97 -11.97
CA ASN A 15 -12.76 -2.33 -11.43
C ASN A 15 -12.42 -2.28 -9.92
N ASN A 16 -12.68 -3.38 -9.21
CA ASN A 16 -12.32 -3.55 -7.81
C ASN A 16 -10.99 -4.29 -7.63
N PHE A 17 -10.25 -4.55 -8.71
CA PHE A 17 -8.98 -5.23 -8.62
C PHE A 17 -7.95 -4.28 -7.98
N GLY A 18 -7.27 -4.81 -6.98
CA GLY A 18 -6.31 -4.05 -6.20
C GLY A 18 -5.14 -4.91 -5.77
N VAL A 19 -4.06 -4.22 -5.41
CA VAL A 19 -2.81 -4.84 -5.01
C VAL A 19 -2.46 -4.44 -3.58
N HIS A 20 -1.67 -5.30 -2.93
CA HIS A 20 -1.04 -5.02 -1.66
C HIS A 20 0.43 -5.41 -1.81
N ILE A 21 1.29 -4.41 -2.04
CA ILE A 21 2.69 -4.59 -2.44
C ILE A 21 3.61 -4.03 -1.36
N SER A 22 3.42 -2.76 -0.99
CA SER A 22 4.22 -2.11 0.04
C SER A 22 4.02 -2.74 1.43
N THR A 23 5.02 -3.49 1.90
CA THR A 23 5.10 -3.91 3.30
C THR A 23 5.69 -2.78 4.14
N SER A 24 5.05 -2.43 5.26
CA SER A 24 5.51 -1.38 6.20
C SER A 24 5.57 0.06 5.66
N GLY A 25 4.91 0.35 4.54
CA GLY A 25 4.93 1.69 3.93
C GLY A 25 6.22 2.00 3.14
N PHE A 26 7.04 1.00 2.83
CA PHE A 26 8.16 1.20 1.90
C PHE A 26 7.68 1.08 0.47
N LEU A 27 8.11 2.03 -0.36
CA LEU A 27 7.85 2.01 -1.79
C LEU A 27 8.69 0.93 -2.48
N TRP A 28 8.05 0.11 -3.29
CA TRP A 28 8.70 -0.83 -4.19
C TRP A 28 8.47 -0.42 -5.64
N LEU A 29 9.33 -0.91 -6.54
CA LEU A 29 9.14 -0.71 -7.98
C LEU A 29 7.75 -1.17 -8.44
N ALA A 30 7.26 -2.27 -7.88
CA ALA A 30 5.93 -2.79 -8.19
C ALA A 30 4.79 -1.84 -7.77
N ASP A 31 4.97 -1.02 -6.71
CA ASP A 31 3.99 0.01 -6.36
C ASP A 31 3.90 1.09 -7.45
N GLU A 32 4.99 1.43 -8.14
CA GLU A 32 5.01 2.46 -9.20
C GLU A 32 4.39 2.02 -10.53
N TYR A 33 4.23 0.71 -10.76
CA TYR A 33 3.75 0.15 -12.02
C TYR A 33 2.52 -0.74 -11.89
N ALA A 34 1.90 -0.80 -10.70
CA ALA A 34 0.73 -1.64 -10.44
C ALA A 34 -0.44 -1.42 -11.42
N SER A 35 -0.61 -0.21 -11.94
CA SER A 35 -1.64 0.10 -12.93
C SER A 35 -1.46 -0.59 -14.29
N LEU A 36 -0.23 -1.00 -14.65
CA LEU A 36 0.04 -1.79 -15.86
C LEU A 36 -0.65 -3.16 -15.80
N TRP A 37 -0.91 -3.66 -14.59
CA TRP A 37 -1.62 -4.91 -14.37
C TRP A 37 -3.15 -4.72 -14.32
N GLY A 38 -3.64 -3.51 -14.61
CA GLY A 38 -5.06 -3.16 -14.53
C GLY A 38 -5.56 -2.88 -13.11
N ALA A 39 -4.68 -2.80 -12.11
CA ALA A 39 -5.08 -2.50 -10.73
C ALA A 39 -5.62 -1.06 -10.63
N LYS A 40 -6.71 -0.88 -9.89
CA LYS A 40 -7.31 0.43 -9.60
C LYS A 40 -7.33 0.76 -8.11
N TRP A 41 -6.88 -0.16 -7.27
CA TRP A 41 -6.73 0.02 -5.83
C TRP A 41 -5.35 -0.38 -5.34
N GLY A 42 -4.75 0.44 -4.49
CA GLY A 42 -3.57 0.12 -3.70
C GLY A 42 -3.96 0.03 -2.22
N ARG A 43 -3.71 -1.12 -1.59
CA ARG A 43 -3.88 -1.29 -0.13
C ARG A 43 -2.55 -0.99 0.54
N VAL A 44 -2.53 0.03 1.39
CA VAL A 44 -1.33 0.51 2.08
C VAL A 44 -1.46 0.24 3.57
N TYR A 45 -0.54 -0.55 4.13
CA TYR A 45 -0.46 -0.73 5.57
C TYR A 45 0.15 0.50 6.23
N VAL A 46 -0.58 1.06 7.18
CA VAL A 46 -0.13 2.14 8.05
C VAL A 46 0.21 1.50 9.40
N ARG A 47 1.50 1.20 9.61
CA ARG A 47 1.97 0.59 10.87
C ARG A 47 2.08 1.68 11.94
N TRP A 48 1.32 1.53 13.01
CA TRP A 48 1.31 2.53 14.09
C TRP A 48 2.71 2.73 14.68
N SER A 49 3.44 1.64 14.94
CA SER A 49 4.80 1.67 15.46
C SER A 49 5.84 2.36 14.56
N ILE A 50 5.55 2.50 13.27
CA ILE A 50 6.43 3.20 12.31
C ILE A 50 6.06 4.68 12.21
N VAL A 51 4.76 4.98 12.21
CA VAL A 51 4.21 6.34 12.09
C VAL A 51 4.38 7.12 13.39
N GLU A 52 4.10 6.50 14.53
CA GLU A 52 4.20 7.14 15.85
C GLU A 52 5.23 6.39 16.70
N ARG A 53 6.51 6.61 16.40
CA ARG A 53 7.62 5.93 17.09
C ARG A 53 7.71 6.35 18.55
N ASN A 54 7.49 7.64 18.81
CA ASN A 54 7.38 8.22 20.14
C ASN A 54 5.97 8.79 20.28
N GLN A 55 5.39 8.69 21.48
CA GLN A 55 4.03 9.19 21.75
C GLN A 55 3.92 10.68 21.36
N GLY A 56 2.96 11.00 20.49
CA GLY A 56 2.72 12.35 20.00
C GLY A 56 3.62 12.81 18.85
N GLU A 57 4.60 12.02 18.42
CA GLU A 57 5.47 12.33 17.27
C GLU A 57 5.06 11.49 16.05
N TYR A 58 4.50 12.15 15.03
CA TYR A 58 3.98 11.50 13.84
C TYR A 58 4.85 11.75 12.60
N ASP A 59 5.24 10.70 11.90
CA ASP A 59 5.93 10.74 10.60
C ASP A 59 5.17 9.88 9.57
N PHE A 60 4.50 10.55 8.63
CA PHE A 60 3.78 9.93 7.52
C PHE A 60 4.55 9.96 6.20
N SER A 61 5.78 10.49 6.16
CA SER A 61 6.51 10.75 4.91
C SER A 61 6.63 9.51 4.00
N ARG A 62 6.80 8.33 4.60
CA ARG A 62 6.84 7.05 3.87
C ARG A 62 5.49 6.65 3.30
N ILE A 63 4.43 6.84 4.08
CA ILE A 63 3.06 6.57 3.64
C ILE A 63 2.68 7.52 2.50
N ASP A 64 3.05 8.79 2.62
CA ASP A 64 2.82 9.81 1.59
C ASP A 64 3.48 9.41 0.27
N ALA A 65 4.74 8.96 0.31
CA ALA A 65 5.44 8.49 -0.90
C ALA A 65 4.72 7.33 -1.61
N VAL A 66 4.20 6.36 -0.86
CA VAL A 66 3.44 5.22 -1.41
C VAL A 66 2.09 5.68 -1.96
N VAL A 67 1.37 6.52 -1.21
CA VAL A 67 0.08 7.09 -1.64
C VAL A 67 0.25 7.88 -2.93
N ASP A 68 1.30 8.70 -3.03
CA ASP A 68 1.60 9.49 -4.21
C ASP A 68 1.98 8.62 -5.41
N ALA A 69 2.73 7.54 -5.21
CA ALA A 69 3.01 6.58 -6.27
C ALA A 69 1.73 5.96 -6.86
N TYR A 70 0.79 5.54 -6.02
CA TYR A 70 -0.50 5.02 -6.49
C TYR A 70 -1.38 6.09 -7.15
N ARG A 71 -1.43 7.31 -6.60
CA ARG A 71 -2.21 8.41 -7.16
C ARG A 71 -1.69 8.87 -8.52
N ARG A 72 -0.36 8.92 -8.72
CA ARG A 72 0.26 9.24 -10.02
C ARG A 72 -0.18 8.27 -11.13
N GLN A 73 -0.59 7.06 -10.77
CA GLN A 73 -1.11 6.04 -11.69
C GLN A 73 -2.64 6.06 -11.85
N GLY A 74 -3.34 7.02 -11.26
CA GLY A 74 -4.80 7.09 -11.28
C GLY A 74 -5.49 6.00 -10.44
N MET A 75 -4.77 5.41 -9.48
CA MET A 75 -5.31 4.40 -8.57
C MET A 75 -5.91 5.04 -7.31
N ARG A 76 -6.87 4.35 -6.69
CA ARG A 76 -7.43 4.70 -5.37
C ARG A 76 -6.63 4.00 -4.28
N VAL A 77 -6.56 4.61 -3.10
CA VAL A 77 -5.79 4.05 -1.99
C VAL A 77 -6.73 3.70 -0.83
N LEU A 78 -6.52 2.51 -0.25
CA LEU A 78 -7.13 2.09 1.01
C LEU A 78 -6.02 1.96 2.06
N CYS A 79 -5.96 2.93 2.97
CA CYS A 79 -5.06 2.87 4.12
C CYS A 79 -5.64 1.96 5.20
N VAL A 80 -4.82 1.03 5.70
CA VAL A 80 -5.21 0.12 6.76
C VAL A 80 -4.28 0.34 7.95
N LEU A 81 -4.84 0.90 9.03
CA LEU A 81 -4.17 0.95 10.32
C LEU A 81 -4.17 -0.46 10.90
N GLY A 82 -3.00 -0.97 11.29
CA GLY A 82 -2.92 -2.31 11.87
C GLY A 82 -1.52 -2.70 12.31
N GLU A 83 -1.41 -4.00 12.60
CA GLU A 83 -0.26 -4.65 13.23
C GLU A 83 -0.01 -4.23 14.69
N THR A 84 1.22 -4.45 15.16
CA THR A 84 1.66 -4.28 16.53
C THR A 84 1.64 -2.81 16.93
N SER A 85 1.08 -2.54 18.12
CA SER A 85 1.15 -1.24 18.75
C SER A 85 2.60 -0.80 19.00
N PRO A 86 2.90 0.50 19.01
CA PRO A 86 4.19 0.98 19.49
C PRO A 86 4.41 0.63 20.96
N VAL A 87 5.69 0.49 21.35
CA VAL A 87 6.08 0.10 22.72
C VAL A 87 5.55 1.08 23.77
N TRP A 88 5.49 2.39 23.45
CA TRP A 88 4.99 3.40 24.38
C TRP A 88 3.47 3.27 24.64
N ALA A 89 2.71 2.65 23.72
CA ALA A 89 1.27 2.45 23.89
C ALA A 89 0.93 1.17 24.67
N GLY A 90 1.87 0.22 24.76
CA GLY A 90 1.70 -1.04 25.50
C GLY A 90 2.69 -2.12 25.06
N ALA A 91 2.81 -3.18 25.87
CA ALA A 91 3.59 -4.35 25.50
C ALA A 91 3.02 -4.99 24.22
N PRO A 92 3.85 -5.38 23.25
CA PRO A 92 3.37 -6.04 22.04
C PRO A 92 2.61 -7.32 22.43
N SER A 93 1.44 -7.54 21.83
CA SER A 93 0.72 -8.81 21.97
C SER A 93 1.61 -9.95 21.46
N PRO A 94 1.54 -11.17 22.03
CA PRO A 94 2.28 -12.32 21.51
C PRO A 94 2.00 -12.49 20.02
N GLU A 95 3.06 -12.59 19.20
CA GLU A 95 2.92 -12.93 17.78
C GLU A 95 2.41 -14.37 17.67
N PHE A 96 1.18 -14.56 17.21
CA PHE A 96 0.73 -15.86 16.75
C PHE A 96 1.22 -16.04 15.31
N TYR A 97 2.25 -16.87 15.14
CA TYR A 97 2.81 -17.31 13.85
C TYR A 97 1.84 -18.22 13.10
#